data_AF-A0A444IWB8-F1
#
_entry.id   AF-A0A444IWB8-F1
#
_cell.length_a   1.000
_cell.length_b   1.000
_cell.length_c   1.000
_cell.angle_alpha   90.00
_cell.angle_beta   90.00
_cell.angle_gamma   90.00
#
_symmetry.space_group_name_H-M   'P 1'
#
loop_
_entity.id
_entity.type
_entity.pdbx_description
1 polymer ?
#
loop_
_entity_poly.entity_id
_entity_poly.type
_entity_poly.pdbx_seq_one_letter_code
_entity_poly.pdbx_strand_id
1 'polypeptide(L)'
;MDMFEARLGRFVITYRIPLILLSLLVVAGTGYGTRFLTFSSNSRMFFSEENPELQAFNALEQTYTKFENVFFTIAPKSKNVFTRDVLAAVEDLTERSWKLPYSSRVD
;
A
#
# COMPACT_ATOMS: atom_id res chain seq x y z
N MET A 1 -29.61 24.11 -34.19
CA MET A 1 -28.96 23.67 -32.93
C MET A 1 -28.84 24.84 -31.94
N ASP A 2 -28.75 26.07 -32.45
CA ASP A 2 -28.54 27.33 -31.72
C ASP A 2 -29.58 27.65 -30.63
N MET A 3 -30.83 27.25 -30.79
CA MET A 3 -31.90 27.55 -29.82
C MET A 3 -31.73 26.78 -28.50
N PHE A 4 -31.18 25.56 -28.55
CA PHE A 4 -30.93 24.76 -27.36
C PHE A 4 -29.77 25.36 -26.55
N GLU A 5 -28.66 25.68 -27.21
CA GLU A 5 -27.48 26.29 -26.60
C GLU A 5 -27.79 27.65 -25.97
N ALA A 6 -28.53 28.50 -26.68
CA ALA A 6 -28.95 29.80 -26.16
C ALA A 6 -29.88 29.68 -24.94
N ARG A 7 -30.73 28.65 -24.89
CA ARG A 7 -31.63 28.39 -23.74
C ARG A 7 -30.86 27.83 -22.55
N LEU A 8 -29.90 26.94 -22.77
CA LEU A 8 -29.05 26.35 -21.75
C LEU A 8 -28.14 27.40 -21.11
N GLY A 9 -27.47 28.23 -21.93
CA GLY A 9 -26.64 29.34 -21.44
C GLY A 9 -27.43 30.34 -20.60
N ARG A 10 -28.63 30.72 -21.05
CA ARG A 10 -29.50 31.65 -20.30
C ARG A 10 -29.98 31.04 -18.97
N PHE A 11 -30.27 29.74 -18.96
CA PHE A 11 -30.60 29.00 -17.74
C PHE A 11 -29.43 28.99 -16.75
N VAL A 12 -28.21 28.69 -17.21
CA VAL A 12 -27.01 28.68 -16.38
C VAL A 12 -26.71 30.06 -15.78
N ILE A 13 -26.86 31.14 -16.55
CA ILE A 13 -26.62 32.51 -16.07
C ILE A 13 -27.67 32.94 -15.05
N THR A 14 -28.93 32.56 -15.26
CA THR A 14 -30.06 32.90 -14.37
C THR A 14 -29.93 32.17 -13.02
N TYR A 15 -29.54 30.89 -13.04
CA TYR A 15 -29.43 30.02 -11.86
C TYR A 15 -27.98 29.81 -11.41
N ARG A 16 -27.09 30.80 -11.66
CA ARG A 16 -25.64 30.66 -11.43
C ARG A 16 -25.28 30.21 -10.01
N ILE A 17 -25.90 30.81 -8.97
CA ILE A 17 -25.59 30.50 -7.57
C ILE A 17 -26.04 29.08 -7.18
N PRO A 18 -27.30 28.66 -7.41
CA PRO A 18 -27.71 27.29 -7.08
C PRO A 18 -26.94 26.24 -7.89
N LEU A 19 -26.56 26.52 -9.14
CA LEU A 19 -25.71 25.61 -9.93
C LEU A 19 -24.29 25.48 -9.36
N ILE A 20 -23.69 26.59 -8.89
CA ILE A 20 -22.39 26.55 -8.21
C ILE A 20 -22.50 25.72 -6.92
N LEU A 21 -23.51 25.98 -6.08
CA LEU A 21 -23.71 25.20 -4.86
C LEU A 21 -23.95 23.72 -5.14
N LEU A 22 -24.73 23.39 -6.17
CA LEU A 22 -24.94 22.03 -6.62
C LEU A 22 -23.62 21.38 -7.07
N SER A 23 -22.79 22.08 -7.84
CA SER A 23 -21.49 21.56 -8.26
C SER A 23 -20.56 21.30 -7.07
N LEU A 24 -20.55 22.20 -6.08
CA LEU A 24 -19.75 22.03 -4.87
C LEU A 24 -20.25 20.85 -4.04
N LEU A 25 -21.56 20.67 -3.92
CA LEU A 25 -22.16 19.51 -3.26
C LEU A 25 -21.83 18.20 -3.98
N VAL A 26 -21.88 18.19 -5.31
CA VAL A 26 -21.50 17.01 -6.10
C VAL A 26 -20.03 16.68 -5.89
N VAL A 27 -19.14 17.67 -5.96
CA VAL A 27 -17.70 17.49 -5.73
C VAL A 27 -17.41 17.03 -4.30
N ALA A 28 -18.07 17.62 -3.30
CA ALA A 28 -17.92 17.20 -1.91
C ALA A 28 -18.45 15.77 -1.69
N GLY A 29 -19.57 15.41 -2.30
CA GLY A 29 -20.17 14.08 -2.20
C GLY A 29 -19.31 13.00 -2.86
N THR A 30 -18.79 13.24 -4.06
CA THR A 30 -17.87 12.30 -4.73
C THR A 30 -16.51 12.25 -4.05
N GLY A 31 -16.00 13.40 -3.61
CA GLY A 31 -14.76 13.54 -2.86
C GLY A 31 -14.79 12.86 -1.49
N TYR A 32 -15.95 12.80 -0.83
CA TYR A 32 -16.10 12.10 0.46
C TYR A 32 -15.69 10.63 0.37
N GLY A 33 -15.86 9.98 -0.79
CA GLY A 33 -15.43 8.59 -1.00
C GLY A 33 -13.93 8.36 -0.82
N THR A 34 -13.10 9.39 -0.99
CA THR A 34 -11.64 9.29 -0.86
C THR A 34 -11.18 8.87 0.53
N ARG A 35 -11.95 9.15 1.58
CA ARG A 35 -11.64 8.72 2.96
C ARG A 35 -11.62 7.21 3.15
N PHE A 36 -12.26 6.47 2.24
CA PHE A 36 -12.34 5.00 2.29
C PHE A 36 -11.29 4.34 1.41
N LEU A 37 -10.45 5.12 0.71
CA LEU A 37 -9.33 4.60 -0.05
C LEU A 37 -8.31 3.99 0.93
N THR A 38 -8.05 2.70 0.76
CA THR A 38 -6.98 1.99 1.46
C THR A 38 -5.80 1.81 0.52
N PHE A 39 -4.59 2.05 1.02
CA PHE A 39 -3.39 1.68 0.30
C PHE A 39 -3.05 0.24 0.67
N SER A 40 -2.94 -0.64 -0.33
CA SER A 40 -2.50 -2.01 -0.12
C SER A 40 -1.22 -2.23 -0.91
N SER A 41 -0.18 -2.66 -0.21
CA SER A 41 1.12 -3.05 -0.78
C SER A 41 1.13 -4.50 -1.25
N ASN A 42 -0.02 -5.19 -1.22
CA ASN A 42 -0.11 -6.59 -1.59
C ASN A 42 -0.17 -6.74 -3.12
N SER A 43 0.95 -7.13 -3.73
CA SER A 43 1.06 -7.38 -5.17
C SER A 43 0.07 -8.42 -5.69
N ARG A 44 -0.50 -9.28 -4.82
CA ARG A 44 -1.51 -10.28 -5.21
C ARG A 44 -2.80 -9.65 -5.72
N MET A 45 -3.09 -8.42 -5.35
CA MET A 45 -4.29 -7.71 -5.82
C MET A 45 -4.27 -7.41 -7.33
N PHE A 46 -3.12 -7.51 -7.99
CA PHE A 46 -3.02 -7.34 -9.44
C PHE A 46 -3.41 -8.61 -10.23
N PHE A 47 -3.62 -9.73 -9.54
CA PHE A 47 -4.04 -10.98 -10.16
C PHE A 47 -5.53 -11.25 -9.89
N SER A 48 -6.24 -11.78 -10.90
CA SER A 48 -7.61 -12.27 -10.72
C SER A 48 -7.63 -13.41 -9.69
N GLU A 49 -8.72 -13.51 -8.93
CA GLU A 49 -8.96 -14.63 -8.00
C GLU A 49 -8.97 -16.00 -8.72
N GLU A 50 -9.33 -16.00 -10.01
CA GLU A 50 -9.36 -17.18 -10.87
C GLU A 50 -7.98 -17.57 -11.45
N ASN A 51 -6.91 -16.85 -11.09
CA ASN A 51 -5.58 -17.14 -11.63
C ASN A 51 -5.03 -18.47 -11.05
N PRO A 52 -4.78 -19.49 -11.89
CA PRO A 52 -4.34 -20.81 -11.42
C PRO A 52 -2.94 -20.76 -10.78
N GLU A 53 -2.06 -19.89 -11.25
CA GLU A 53 -0.70 -19.73 -10.70
C GLU A 53 -0.74 -19.10 -9.30
N LEU A 54 -1.64 -18.14 -9.09
CA LEU A 54 -1.85 -17.54 -7.77
C LEU A 54 -2.39 -18.59 -6.78
N GLN A 55 -3.31 -19.46 -7.24
CA GLN A 55 -3.87 -20.53 -6.41
C GLN A 55 -2.81 -21.58 -6.05
N ALA A 56 -1.98 -22.00 -7.02
CA ALA A 56 -0.87 -22.91 -6.76
C ALA A 56 0.15 -22.32 -5.77
N PHE A 57 0.48 -21.03 -5.93
CA PHE A 57 1.36 -20.32 -5.01
C PHE A 57 0.79 -20.22 -3.60
N ASN A 58 -0.50 -19.85 -3.46
CA ASN A 58 -1.18 -19.79 -2.17
C ASN A 58 -1.22 -21.18 -1.49
N ALA A 59 -1.44 -22.25 -2.25
CA ALA A 59 -1.42 -23.62 -1.73
C ALA A 59 -0.04 -24.02 -1.21
N LEU A 60 1.05 -23.62 -1.90
CA LEU A 60 2.41 -23.82 -1.42
C LEU A 60 2.68 -23.06 -0.12
N GLU A 61 2.31 -21.79 -0.02
CA GLU A 61 2.49 -21.00 1.20
C GLU A 61 1.64 -21.53 2.38
N GLN A 62 0.44 -22.03 2.13
CA GLN A 62 -0.38 -22.67 3.16
C GLN A 62 0.24 -23.99 3.65
N THR A 63 0.92 -24.72 2.76
CA THR A 63 1.54 -26.01 3.09
C THR A 63 2.89 -25.84 3.81
N TYR A 64 3.73 -24.90 3.36
CA TYR A 64 5.12 -24.76 3.80
C TYR A 64 5.41 -23.50 4.61
N THR A 65 4.37 -22.76 5.00
CA THR A 65 4.44 -21.43 5.63
C THR A 65 4.83 -20.31 4.68
N LYS A 66 4.36 -19.10 5.00
CA LYS A 66 4.66 -17.89 4.23
C LYS A 66 6.10 -17.45 4.46
N PHE A 67 6.83 -17.16 3.39
CA PHE A 67 8.17 -16.58 3.46
C PHE A 67 8.10 -15.06 3.62
N GLU A 68 8.05 -14.58 4.86
CA GLU A 68 8.27 -13.17 5.20
C GLU A 68 9.58 -13.02 5.97
N ASN A 69 10.55 -12.30 5.40
CA ASN A 69 11.87 -12.12 5.99
C ASN A 69 12.10 -10.65 6.38
N VAL A 70 12.74 -10.44 7.52
CA VAL A 70 13.28 -9.14 7.93
C VAL A 70 14.80 -9.20 7.78
N PHE A 71 15.38 -8.24 7.05
CA PHE A 71 16.82 -8.17 6.83
C PHE A 71 17.42 -7.02 7.62
N PHE A 72 18.45 -7.33 8.40
CA PHE A 72 19.30 -6.34 9.06
C PHE A 72 20.60 -6.18 8.27
N THR A 73 21.06 -4.94 8.09
CA THR A 73 22.34 -4.66 7.43
C THR A 73 23.23 -3.84 8.36
N ILE A 74 24.40 -4.37 8.68
CA ILE A 74 25.39 -3.71 9.54
C ILE A 74 26.54 -3.21 8.67
N ALA A 75 26.74 -1.90 8.65
CA ALA A 75 27.80 -1.24 7.87
C ALA A 75 28.70 -0.40 8.80
N PRO A 76 29.83 -0.95 9.30
CA PRO A 76 30.71 -0.23 10.19
C PRO A 76 31.48 0.89 9.46
N LYS A 77 31.67 2.04 10.10
CA LYS A 77 32.43 3.18 9.55
C LYS A 77 33.88 2.82 9.23
N SER A 78 34.47 1.89 9.98
CA SER A 78 35.83 1.39 9.76
C SER A 78 35.99 0.59 8.46
N LYS A 79 34.88 0.24 7.79
CA LYS A 79 34.80 -0.67 6.63
C LYS A 79 35.32 -2.09 6.89
N ASN A 80 35.78 -2.40 8.10
CA ASN A 80 36.21 -3.73 8.49
C ASN A 80 35.10 -4.39 9.33
N VAL A 81 34.45 -5.39 8.73
CA VAL A 81 33.34 -6.14 9.34
C VAL A 81 33.82 -7.23 10.31
N PHE A 82 35.09 -7.64 10.21
CA PHE A 82 35.67 -8.71 11.05
C PHE A 82 36.39 -8.14 12.27
N THR A 83 35.79 -7.13 12.92
CA THR A 83 36.29 -6.59 14.19
C THR A 83 35.48 -7.17 15.34
N ARG A 84 36.11 -7.31 16.51
CA ARG A 84 35.47 -7.90 17.70
C ARG A 84 34.14 -7.24 18.02
N ASP A 85 34.09 -5.91 17.97
CA ASP A 85 32.89 -5.16 18.36
C ASP A 85 31.75 -5.31 17.34
N VAL A 86 32.07 -5.44 16.04
CA VAL A 86 31.07 -5.70 15.00
C VAL A 86 30.51 -7.12 15.12
N LEU A 87 31.37 -8.11 15.34
CA LEU A 87 30.95 -9.49 15.53
C LEU A 87 30.10 -9.67 16.80
N ALA A 88 30.46 -8.99 17.89
CA ALA A 88 29.65 -8.97 19.11
C ALA A 88 28.27 -8.31 18.89
N ALA A 89 28.20 -7.27 18.07
CA ALA A 89 26.94 -6.64 17.71
C ALA A 89 26.06 -7.57 16.85
N VAL A 90 26.65 -8.33 15.93
CA VAL A 90 25.93 -9.37 15.15
C VAL A 90 25.38 -10.44 16.08
N GLU A 91 26.20 -10.96 17.00
CA GLU A 91 25.79 -11.97 17.98
C GLU A 91 24.60 -11.51 18.84
N ASP A 92 24.69 -10.31 19.44
CA ASP A 92 23.60 -9.74 20.24
C ASP A 92 22.33 -9.50 19.41
N LEU A 93 22.47 -9.04 18.17
CA LEU A 93 21.34 -8.85 17.26
C LEU A 93 20.66 -10.18 16.91
N THR A 94 21.44 -11.22 16.64
CA THR A 94 20.93 -12.58 16.36
C THR A 94 20.19 -13.13 17.58
N GLU A 95 20.73 -13.01 18.79
CA GLU A 95 20.05 -13.47 20.02
C GLU A 95 18.71 -12.73 20.25
N ARG A 96 18.68 -11.42 19.98
CA ARG A 96 17.44 -10.63 20.12
C ARG A 96 16.43 -10.93 19.03
N SER A 97 16.89 -11.26 17.82
CA SER A 97 16.01 -11.59 16.69
C SER A 97 15.18 -12.85 16.95
N TRP A 98 15.69 -13.80 17.74
CA TRP A 98 14.90 -14.95 18.21
C TRP A 98 13.72 -14.58 19.11
N LYS A 99 13.77 -13.40 19.75
CA LYS A 99 12.71 -12.91 20.64
C LYS A 99 11.61 -12.16 19.88
N LEU A 100 11.75 -11.99 18.56
CA LEU A 100 10.73 -11.36 17.72
C LEU A 100 9.49 -12.27 17.60
N PRO A 101 8.28 -11.70 17.68
CA PRO A 101 7.05 -12.47 17.47
C PRO A 101 7.06 -13.17 16.10
N TYR A 102 6.56 -14.40 16.06
CA TYR A 102 6.42 -15.23 14.85
C TYR A 102 7.75 -15.59 14.16
N SER A 103 8.90 -15.37 14.81
CA SER A 103 10.18 -15.86 14.32
C SER A 103 10.24 -17.39 14.38
N SER A 104 10.36 -18.03 13.23
CA SER A 104 10.56 -19.48 13.11
C SER A 104 12.03 -19.84 12.82
N ARG A 105 12.82 -18.89 12.31
CA ARG A 105 14.21 -19.07 11.92
C ARG A 105 14.93 -17.72 11.90
N VAL A 106 16.17 -17.71 12.39
CA VAL A 106 17.12 -16.59 12.27
C VAL A 106 18.39 -17.14 11.62
N ASP A 107 18.87 -16.46 10.57
CA ASP A 107 20.10 -16.80 9.84
C ASP A 107 21.16 -15.72 10.00
#